data_AF-A0A938HTH1-F1
#
_entry.id   AF-A0A938HTH1-F1
#
_cell.length_a   1.000
_cell.length_b   1.000
_cell.length_c   1.000
_cell.angle_alpha   90.00
_cell.angle_beta   90.00
_cell.angle_gamma   90.00
#
_symmetry.space_group_name_H-M   'P 1'
#
loop_
_entity.id
_entity.type
_entity.pdbx_description
1 polymer ?
#
loop_
_entity_poly.entity_id
_entity_poly.type
_entity_poly.pdbx_seq_one_letter_code
_entity_poly.pdbx_strand_id
1 'polypeptide(L)' 'MRHRVSGRKLDRPSALRRATYRGMVTDLLRHGRITTTAARAKEVRTLAERMVTHGKKGTVHNRRMAARFITDS' A
#
# COMPACT_ATOMS: atom_id res chain seq x y z
N MET A 1 23.30 9.85 11.65
CA MET A 1 21.89 9.64 11.24
C MET A 1 21.84 9.12 9.81
N ARG A 2 20.82 8.35 9.41
CA ARG A 2 20.65 7.98 7.99
C ARG A 2 19.98 9.14 7.24
N HIS A 3 20.76 9.90 6.47
CA HIS A 3 20.24 11.03 5.70
C HIS A 3 19.49 10.56 4.44
N ARG A 4 18.42 11.26 4.07
CA ARG A 4 17.62 11.03 2.85
C ARG A 4 16.98 9.64 2.69
N VAL A 5 16.76 8.91 3.79
CA VAL A 5 16.05 7.62 3.74
C VAL A 5 14.54 7.85 3.89
N SER A 6 13.78 7.41 2.88
CA SER A 6 12.32 7.49 2.86
C SER A 6 11.69 6.20 3.37
N GLY A 7 10.50 6.34 3.97
CA GLY A 7 9.70 5.23 4.49
C GLY A 7 10.09 4.79 5.91
N ARG A 8 9.11 4.23 6.63
CA ARG A 8 9.27 3.78 8.02
C ARG A 8 9.61 2.29 8.10
N LYS A 9 10.52 1.90 9.00
CA LYS A 9 10.87 0.49 9.24
C LYS A 9 9.79 -0.29 10.02
N LEU A 10 9.10 0.38 10.95
CA LEU A 10 8.05 -0.19 11.81
C LEU A 10 8.49 -1.46 12.56
N ASP A 11 9.77 -1.55 12.93
CA ASP A 11 10.37 -2.72 13.62
C ASP A 11 10.07 -4.07 12.97
N ARG A 12 9.92 -4.06 11.63
CA ARG A 12 9.63 -5.26 10.84
C ARG A 12 10.63 -5.42 9.70
N PRO A 13 11.01 -6.68 9.37
CA PRO A 13 11.76 -6.97 8.16
C PRO A 13 10.96 -6.57 6.91
N SER A 14 11.67 -6.31 5.81
CA SER A 14 11.11 -5.76 4.57
C SER A 14 9.96 -6.60 4.00
N ALA A 15 10.10 -7.93 4.00
CA ALA A 15 9.09 -8.85 3.49
C ALA A 15 7.77 -8.75 4.28
N LEU A 16 7.84 -8.88 5.61
CA LEU A 16 6.67 -8.80 6.49
C LEU A 16 5.99 -7.42 6.41
N ARG A 17 6.80 -6.35 6.35
CA ARG A 17 6.27 -4.98 6.19
C ARG A 17 5.53 -4.82 4.88
N ARG A 18 6.09 -5.31 3.77
CA ARG A 18 5.44 -5.27 2.45
C ARG A 18 4.13 -6.07 2.44
N ALA A 19 4.12 -7.26 3.02
CA ALA A 19 2.90 -8.06 3.14
C ALA A 19 1.82 -7.34 3.95
N THR A 20 2.19 -6.75 5.10
CA THR A 20 1.27 -5.96 5.94
C THR A 20 0.64 -4.80 5.15
N TYR A 21 1.45 -4.06 4.40
CA TYR A 21 0.95 -2.93 3.61
C TYR A 21 0.01 -3.35 2.48
N ARG A 22 0.27 -4.49 1.82
CA ARG A 22 -0.62 -5.03 0.78
C ARG A 22 -1.97 -5.41 1.34
N GLY A 23 -2.00 -6.08 2.50
CA GLY A 23 -3.24 -6.40 3.21
C GLY A 23 -4.02 -5.12 3.54
N MET A 24 -3.39 -4.15 4.21
CA MET A 24 -4.06 -2.91 4.60
C MET A 24 -4.58 -2.08 3.41
N VAL A 25 -3.85 -2.04 2.28
CA VAL A 25 -4.36 -1.36 1.08
C VAL A 25 -5.55 -2.10 0.49
N THR A 26 -5.51 -3.43 0.44
CA THR A 26 -6.63 -4.26 -0.03
C THR A 26 -7.87 -4.04 0.85
N ASP A 27 -7.71 -4.11 2.17
CA ASP A 27 -8.79 -3.88 3.14
C ASP A 27 -9.36 -2.46 3.03
N LEU A 28 -8.50 -1.45 2.86
CA LEU A 28 -8.94 -0.06 2.67
C LEU A 28 -9.78 0.11 1.40
N LEU A 29 -9.37 -0.51 0.29
CA LEU A 29 -10.13 -0.44 -0.96
C LEU A 29 -11.45 -1.22 -0.88
N ARG A 30 -11.47 -2.35 -0.15
CA ARG A 30 -12.64 -3.20 0.03
C ARG A 30 -13.69 -2.60 0.95
N HIS A 31 -13.27 -2.03 2.08
CA HIS A 31 -14.16 -1.54 3.13
C HIS A 31 -14.34 -0.01 3.13
N GLY A 32 -13.58 0.72 2.32
CA GLY A 32 -13.62 2.19 2.23
C GLY A 32 -12.98 2.93 3.43
N ARG A 33 -12.85 2.27 4.59
CA ARG A 33 -12.18 2.81 5.78
C ARG A 33 -11.59 1.67 6.62
N ILE A 34 -10.40 1.91 7.18
CA ILE A 34 -9.77 1.02 8.16
C ILE A 34 -9.22 1.83 9.34
N THR A 35 -9.13 1.20 10.51
CA THR A 35 -8.49 1.76 11.71
C THR A 35 -7.14 1.09 11.93
N THR A 36 -6.07 1.88 12.04
CA THR A 36 -4.71 1.36 12.25
C THR A 36 -3.84 2.40 12.96
N THR A 37 -2.58 2.07 13.26
CA THR A 37 -1.67 3.02 13.90
C THR A 37 -1.30 4.17 12.96
N ALA A 38 -1.11 5.38 13.50
CA ALA A 38 -0.81 6.57 12.69
C ALA A 38 0.43 6.38 11.79
N ALA A 39 1.46 5.66 12.28
CA ALA A 39 2.66 5.37 11.51
C ALA A 39 2.37 4.47 10.29
N ARG A 40 1.50 3.47 10.43
CA ARG A 40 1.07 2.58 9.32
C ARG A 40 0.16 3.33 8.35
N ALA A 41 -0.80 4.09 8.87
CA ALA A 41 -1.74 4.87 8.06
C ALA A 41 -1.00 5.83 7.09
N LYS A 42 0.03 6.53 7.57
CA LYS A 42 0.84 7.43 6.74
C LYS A 42 1.56 6.72 5.58
N GLU A 43 2.00 5.47 5.78
CA GLU A 43 2.67 4.68 4.72
C GLU A 43 1.65 4.07 3.74
N VAL A 44 0.55 3.52 4.28
CA VAL A 44 -0.54 2.91 3.51
C VAL A 44 -1.20 3.93 2.60
N ARG A 45 -1.39 5.18 3.06
CA ARG A 45 -1.97 6.27 2.27
C ARG A 45 -1.28 6.44 0.91
N THR A 46 0.04 6.62 0.91
CA THR A 46 0.82 6.80 -0.33
C THR A 46 0.70 5.60 -1.28
N LEU A 47 0.62 4.39 -0.72
CA LEU A 47 0.48 3.16 -1.52
C LEU A 47 -0.94 3.04 -2.10
N ALA A 48 -1.97 3.34 -1.32
CA ALA A 48 -3.36 3.34 -1.76
C ALA A 48 -3.61 4.40 -2.86
N GLU A 49 -3.09 5.62 -2.70
CA GLU A 49 -3.20 6.68 -3.71
C GLU A 49 -2.59 6.25 -5.06
N ARG A 50 -1.47 5.51 -5.04
CA ARG A 50 -0.88 4.93 -6.27
C ARG A 50 -1.79 3.89 -6.90
N MET A 51 -2.43 3.03 -6.11
CA MET A 51 -3.37 2.03 -6.63
C MET A 51 -4.59 2.70 -7.27
N VAL A 52 -5.14 3.74 -6.63
CA VAL A 52 -6.23 4.55 -7.21
C VAL A 52 -5.78 5.20 -8.52
N THR A 53 -4.54 5.71 -8.59
CA THR A 53 -3.99 6.31 -9.82
C THR A 53 -3.93 5.29 -10.96
N HIS A 54 -3.46 4.07 -10.70
CA HIS A 54 -3.49 2.99 -11.70
C HIS A 54 -4.92 2.63 -12.10
N GLY A 55 -5.85 2.53 -11.14
CA GLY A 55 -7.26 2.26 -11.40
C GLY A 55 -7.89 3.31 -12.31
N LYS A 56 -7.65 4.60 -12.05
CA LYS A 56 -8.16 5.72 -12.86
C LYS A 56 -7.65 5.70 -14.31
N LYS A 57 -6.40 5.25 -14.55
CA LYS A 57 -5.84 5.14 -15.91
C LYS A 57 -6.49 4.03 -16.74
N GLY A 58 -7.01 2.97 -16.13
CA GLY A 58 -7.84 1.96 -16.79
C GLY A 58 -7.17 1.03 -17.82
N THR A 59 -5.92 1.25 -18.23
CA THR A 59 -5.25 0.41 -19.24
C THR A 59 -4.89 -0.99 -18.70
N VAL A 60 -4.73 -1.98 -19.59
CA VAL A 60 -4.32 -3.36 -19.23
C VAL A 60 -3.01 -3.37 -18.43
N HIS A 61 -2.04 -2.55 -18.82
CA HIS A 61 -0.79 -2.41 -18.09
C HIS A 61 -1.02 -1.93 -16.64
N ASN A 62 -1.85 -0.90 -16.44
CA ASN A 62 -2.14 -0.38 -15.11
C ASN A 62 -2.92 -1.40 -14.26
N ARG A 63 -3.85 -2.15 -14.87
CA ARG A 63 -4.57 -3.23 -14.19
C ARG A 63 -3.60 -4.31 -13.70
N ARG A 64 -2.64 -4.73 -14.52
CA ARG A 64 -1.58 -5.68 -14.12
C ARG A 64 -0.69 -5.12 -13.01
N MET A 65 -0.35 -3.83 -13.06
CA MET A 65 0.44 -3.18 -12.01
C MET A 65 -0.31 -3.13 -10.67
N ALA A 66 -1.60 -2.82 -10.68
CA ALA A 66 -2.45 -2.87 -9.48
C ALA A 66 -2.63 -4.30 -8.95
N ALA A 67 -2.93 -5.27 -9.83
CA ALA A 67 -3.10 -6.68 -9.48
C ALA A 67 -1.83 -7.32 -8.89
N ARG A 68 -0.64 -6.80 -9.24
CA ARG A 68 0.61 -7.22 -8.58
C ARG A 68 0.65 -6.84 -7.10
N PHE A 69 -0.10 -5.84 -6.65
CA PHE A 69 -0.04 -5.31 -5.28
C PHE A 69 -1.28 -5.67 -4.44
N ILE A 70 -2.47 -5.55 -5.02
CA ILE A 70 -3.74 -5.93 -4.39
C ILE A 70 -3.82 -7.46 -4.36
N THR A 71 -4.19 -8.03 -3.21
CA THR A 71 -4.19 -9.50 -2.99
C THR A 71 -5.59 -10.09 -2.96
N ASP A 72 -6.58 -9.33 -3.42
CA ASP A 72 -7.96 -9.80 -3.57
C ASP A 72 -8.05 -10.83 -4.70
N SER A 73 -8.64 -11.99 -4.38
CA SER A 73 -8.93 -13.09 -5.32
C SER A 73 -10.27 -12.91 -5.99
#